data_AF-A0A6A7LU30-F1
#
_entry.id   AF-A0A6A7LU30-F1
#
_cell.length_a   1.000
_cell.length_b   1.000
_cell.length_c   1.000
_cell.angle_alpha   90.00
_cell.angle_beta   90.00
_cell.angle_gamma   90.00
#
_symmetry.space_group_name_H-M   'P 1'
#
loop_
_entity.id
_entity.type
_entity.pdbx_description
1 polymer ?
#
loop_
_entity_poly.entity_id
_entity_poly.type
_entity_poly.pdbx_seq_one_letter_code
_entity_poly.pdbx_strand_id
1 'polypeptide(L)' 'MLTDALIDIHAHIVPSAIAEAVNDSMRDVIAAAPDRFRALAYLPLQDPDVSVRALRRCCIRGQHRAVDWRRQHRR' A
#
# COMPACT_ATOMS: atom_id res chain seq x y z
N MET A 1 17.79 -23.71 -13.42
CA MET A 1 16.87 -23.50 -12.29
C MET A 1 16.39 -22.07 -12.37
N LEU A 2 15.21 -21.87 -12.94
CA LEU A 2 14.59 -20.59 -13.31
C LEU A 2 13.36 -20.40 -12.41
N THR A 3 13.53 -19.81 -11.23
CA THR A 3 12.40 -19.55 -10.31
C THR A 3 12.42 -18.20 -9.60
N ASP A 4 13.34 -17.28 -9.90
CA ASP A 4 13.39 -15.99 -9.20
C ASP A 4 13.08 -14.77 -10.08
N ALA A 5 12.42 -14.99 -11.22
CA ALA A 5 11.73 -13.91 -11.94
C ALA A 5 10.31 -13.75 -11.39
N LEU A 6 10.17 -13.62 -10.06
CA LEU A 6 9.00 -12.93 -9.53
C LEU A 6 9.30 -11.45 -9.76
N ILE A 7 8.46 -10.81 -10.57
CA ILE A 7 8.46 -9.38 -10.76
C ILE A 7 8.20 -8.73 -9.38
N ASP A 8 9.27 -8.46 -8.62
CA ASP A 8 9.22 -7.75 -7.36
C ASP A 8 9.07 -6.25 -7.64
N ILE A 9 7.84 -5.83 -7.96
CA ILE A 9 7.48 -4.41 -8.07
C ILE A 9 7.46 -3.74 -6.67
N HIS A 10 7.67 -4.49 -5.59
CA HIS A 10 7.41 -4.04 -4.23
C HIS A 10 8.67 -3.63 -3.46
N ALA A 11 9.88 -4.06 -3.85
CA ALA A 11 11.07 -3.86 -3.03
C ALA A 11 12.01 -2.69 -3.41
N HIS A 12 11.92 -2.08 -4.60
CA HIS A 12 13.00 -1.20 -5.07
C HIS A 12 12.57 0.21 -5.52
N ILE A 13 11.87 0.94 -4.64
CA ILE A 13 11.35 2.30 -4.84
C ILE A 13 9.95 2.26 -5.46
N VAL A 14 8.95 2.29 -4.60
CA VAL A 14 7.57 2.61 -5.01
C VAL A 14 7.46 4.13 -5.07
N PRO A 15 7.28 4.75 -6.25
CA PRO A 15 7.01 6.17 -6.33
C PRO A 15 5.70 6.49 -5.60
N SER A 16 5.61 7.69 -5.00
CA SER A 16 4.38 8.14 -4.33
C SER A 16 3.13 7.98 -5.19
N ALA A 17 3.25 8.22 -6.50
CA ALA A 17 2.17 8.07 -7.47
C ALA A 17 1.62 6.63 -7.55
N ILE A 18 2.48 5.61 -7.45
CA ILE A 18 2.01 4.22 -7.42
C ILE A 18 1.30 3.94 -6.10
N ALA A 19 1.82 4.44 -4.99
CA ALA A 19 1.17 4.28 -3.70
C ALA A 19 -0.23 4.93 -3.69
N GLU A 20 -0.37 6.10 -4.29
CA GLU A 20 -1.66 6.76 -4.44
C GLU A 20 -2.62 5.97 -5.33
N ALA A 21 -2.17 5.50 -6.49
CA ALA A 21 -3.00 4.72 -7.41
C ALA A 21 -3.51 3.41 -6.79
N VAL A 22 -2.65 2.70 -6.05
CA VAL A 22 -3.04 1.47 -5.34
C VAL A 22 -4.10 1.77 -4.27
N ASN A 23 -3.88 2.78 -3.44
CA ASN A 23 -4.83 3.16 -2.40
C ASN A 23 -6.18 3.64 -2.99
N ASP A 24 -6.15 4.33 -4.13
CA ASP A 24 -7.37 4.77 -4.82
C ASP A 24 -8.10 3.60 -5.48
N SER A 25 -7.40 2.60 -6.04
CA SER A 25 -8.01 1.37 -6.55
C SER A 25 -8.64 0.53 -5.42
N MET A 26 -7.97 0.42 -4.26
CA MET A 26 -8.51 -0.28 -3.09
C MET A 26 -9.81 0.36 -2.59
N ARG A 27 -9.94 1.69 -2.69
CA ARG A 27 -11.19 2.38 -2.37
C ARG A 27 -12.33 1.87 -3.24
N ASP A 28 -12.11 1.75 -4.55
CA ASP A 28 -13.16 1.34 -5.47
C ASP A 28 -13.60 -0.11 -5.18
N VAL A 29 -12.67 -0.98 -4.76
CA VAL A 29 -12.98 -2.34 -4.30
C VAL A 29 -13.78 -2.34 -2.99
N ILE A 30 -13.40 -1.54 -1.99
CA ILE A 30 -14.16 -1.44 -0.73
C ILE A 30 -15.56 -0.90 -0.98
N ALA A 31 -15.69 0.12 -1.85
CA ALA A 31 -16.98 0.72 -2.16
C ALA A 31 -17.97 -0.30 -2.74
N ALA A 32 -17.47 -1.30 -3.48
CA ALA A 32 -18.29 -2.38 -4.03
C ALA A 32 -18.80 -3.38 -2.97
N ALA A 33 -18.12 -3.55 -1.82
CA ALA A 33 -18.55 -4.44 -0.74
C ALA A 33 -17.99 -4.00 0.64
N PRO A 34 -18.52 -2.90 1.21
CA PRO A 34 -17.94 -2.24 2.39
C PRO A 34 -18.11 -3.02 3.71
N ASP A 35 -19.05 -3.96 3.74
CA ASP A 35 -19.30 -4.90 4.84
C ASP A 35 -18.30 -6.06 4.84
N ARG A 36 -17.70 -6.38 3.69
CA ARG A 36 -16.78 -7.50 3.52
C ARG A 36 -15.31 -7.10 3.48
N PHE A 37 -14.99 -5.93 2.93
CA PHE A 37 -13.60 -5.52 2.71
C PHE A 37 -13.20 -4.30 3.55
N ARG A 38 -11.92 -4.31 3.95
CA ARG A 38 -11.22 -3.19 4.59
C ARG A 38 -9.86 -3.06 3.93
N ALA A 39 -9.40 -1.84 3.69
CA ALA A 39 -8.09 -1.62 3.09
C ALA A 39 -7.01 -1.43 4.14
N LEU A 40 -5.81 -1.88 3.76
CA LEU A 40 -4.55 -1.55 4.39
C LEU A 40 -3.88 -0.49 3.52
N ALA A 41 -3.43 0.61 4.12
CA ALA A 41 -2.77 1.66 3.35
C ALA A 41 -1.43 1.14 2.84
N TYR A 42 -1.22 1.27 1.53
CA TYR A 42 0.05 0.98 0.87
C TYR A 42 0.93 2.23 0.92
N LEU A 43 2.13 2.12 1.50
CA LEU A 43 2.99 3.25 1.82
C LEU A 43 4.38 3.13 1.18
N PRO A 44 4.98 4.23 0.69
CA PRO A 44 6.37 4.25 0.22
C PRO A 44 7.33 4.36 1.39
N LEU A 45 7.57 3.25 2.08
CA LEU A 45 8.26 3.17 3.37
C LEU A 45 9.73 3.63 3.35
N GLN A 46 10.32 3.79 2.17
CA GLN A 46 11.66 4.36 1.99
C GLN A 46 11.71 5.89 2.24
N ASP A 47 10.56 6.58 2.17
CA ASP A 47 10.43 8.01 2.45
C ASP A 47 9.36 8.20 3.55
N PRO A 48 9.80 8.43 4.80
CA PRO A 48 8.88 8.61 5.93
C PRO A 48 7.93 9.79 5.77
N ASP A 49 8.39 10.91 5.20
CA ASP A 49 7.57 12.11 5.05
C ASP A 49 6.46 11.90 4.02
N VAL A 50 6.78 11.27 2.89
CA VAL A 50 5.78 10.85 1.89
C VAL A 50 4.81 9.84 2.50
N SER A 51 5.32 8.87 3.26
CA SER A 51 4.49 7.85 3.94
C SER A 51 3.49 8.48 4.91
N VAL A 52 3.92 9.46 5.71
CA VAL A 52 3.03 10.18 6.64
C VAL A 52 1.93 10.93 5.89
N ARG A 53 2.26 11.61 4.78
CA ARG A 53 1.26 12.31 3.95
C ARG A 53 0.25 11.34 3.35
N ALA A 54 0.71 10.21 2.79
CA ALA A 54 -0.14 9.18 2.23
C ALA A 54 -1.05 8.55 3.31
N LEU A 55 -0.49 8.22 4.48
CA LEU A 55 -1.25 7.68 5.61
C LEU A 55 -2.33 8.66 6.07
N ARG A 56 -1.99 9.94 6.24
CA ARG A 56 -2.95 10.98 6.63
C ARG A 56 -4.11 11.09 5.63
N ARG A 57 -3.83 11.05 4.33
CA ARG A 57 -4.85 11.03 3.26
C ARG A 57 -5.76 9.81 3.39
N CYS A 58 -5.20 8.63 3.65
CA CYS A 58 -5.96 7.39 3.83
C CYS A 58 -6.85 7.40 5.08
N CYS A 59 -6.37 7.96 6.20
CA CYS A 59 -7.12 8.10 7.45
C CYS A 59 -8.27 9.11 7.33
N ILE A 60 -8.04 10.29 6.75
CA ILE A 60 -9.09 11.33 6.59
C ILE A 60 -10.26 10.79 5.76
N ARG A 61 -9.98 9.94 4.78
CA ARG A 61 -11.01 9.33 3.92
C ARG A 61 -11.74 8.14 4.57
N GLY A 62 -11.32 7.72 5.77
CA GLY A 62 -11.99 6.68 6.57
C GLY A 62 -11.94 5.25 6.01
N GLN A 63 -11.19 5.02 4.93
CA GLN A 63 -11.23 3.78 4.14
C GLN A 63 -10.20 2.74 4.60
N HIS A 64 -9.14 3.18 5.28
CA HIS A 64 -8.03 2.33 5.69
C HIS A 64 -8.01 2.20 7.21
N ARG A 65 -7.81 0.97 7.70
CA ARG A 65 -7.82 0.67 9.15
C ARG A 65 -6.48 0.16 9.69
N ALA A 66 -5.53 -0.09 8.82
CA ALA A 66 -4.18 -0.48 9.16
C ALA A 66 -3.24 -0.19 7.97
N VAL A 67 -1.95 -0.48 8.13
CA VAL A 67 -0.93 -0.35 7.10
C VAL A 67 -0.37 -1.73 6.78
N ASP A 68 -0.04 -1.99 5.52
CA ASP A 68 0.71 -3.20 5.17
C ASP A 68 2.20 -2.93 5.40
N TRP A 69 2.82 -3.73 6.27
CA TRP A 69 4.25 -3.66 6.56
C TRP A 69 4.86 -5.04 6.39
N ARG A 70 5.65 -5.22 5.32
CA ARG A 70 6.43 -6.44 5.10
C ARG A 70 7.87 -6.26 5.53
N ARG A 71 8.33 -7.12 6.44
CA ARG A 71 9.75 -7.23 6.79
C ARG A 71 10.52 -7.85 5.62
N GLN A 72 11.36 -7.07 4.95
CA GLN A 72 12.07 -7.48 3.72
C GLN A 72 13.32 -8.35 3.96
N HIS A 73 13.82 -8.45 5.20
CA HIS A 73 14.97 -9.31 5.52
C HIS A 73 14.70 -10.15 6.77
N ARG A 74 14.71 -11.48 6.62
CA ARG A 74 14.98 -12.41 7.74
C ARG A 74 16.47 -12.73 7.72
N ARG A 75 17.11 -12.71 8.90
CA ARG A 75 18.33 -13.48 9.11
C ARG A 75 17.98 -14.97 9.11
#